data_AF-A0A0F4HGN3-F1
#
_entry.id   AF-A0A0F4HGN3-F1
#
_cell.length_a   1.000
_cell.length_b   1.000
_cell.length_c   1.000
_cell.angle_alpha   90.00
_cell.angle_beta   90.00
_cell.angle_gamma   90.00
#
_symmetry.space_group_name_H-M   'P 1'
#
loop_
_entity.id
_entity.type
_entity.pdbx_description
1 polymer ?
#
loop_
_entity_poly.entity_id
_entity_poly.type
_entity_poly.pdbx_seq_one_letter_code
_entity_poly.pdbx_strand_id
1 'polypeptide(L)' 'MLHNVKSTKLQVTLIDGDHPEGLNRVFNNLVAQPSDEQIASFQTILEGLAGGTVQEATLTTATTLTNE' A
#
# COMPACT_ATOMS: atom_id res chain seq x y z
N MET A 1 9.23 25.24 -9.55
CA MET A 1 7.83 24.75 -9.40
C MET A 1 7.87 23.59 -8.42
N LEU A 2 7.48 23.81 -7.17
CA LEU A 2 7.33 22.71 -6.22
C LEU A 2 5.97 22.08 -6.56
N HIS A 3 5.97 21.00 -7.34
CA HIS A 3 4.73 20.24 -7.50
C HIS A 3 4.37 19.72 -6.11
N ASN A 4 3.30 20.27 -5.53
CA ASN A 4 2.56 19.62 -4.44
C ASN A 4 1.97 18.33 -5.01
N VAL A 5 2.82 17.35 -5.30
CA VAL A 5 2.40 15.96 -5.38
C VAL A 5 2.01 15.65 -3.95
N LYS A 6 0.73 15.79 -3.60
CA LYS A 6 0.19 15.11 -2.43
C LYS A 6 0.60 13.65 -2.66
N SER A 7 1.62 13.19 -1.95
CA SER A 7 2.23 11.90 -2.25
C SER A 7 1.21 10.85 -1.86
N THR A 8 0.44 10.40 -2.86
CA THR A 8 -0.44 9.25 -2.73
C THR A 8 0.44 8.11 -2.26
N LYS A 9 -0.02 7.40 -1.25
CA LYS A 9 0.60 6.22 -0.71
C LYS A 9 -0.34 5.05 -0.94
N LEU A 10 0.22 3.86 -1.03
CA LEU A 10 -0.55 2.63 -0.97
C LEU A 10 -0.22 1.98 0.37
N GLN A 11 -1.19 1.90 1.25
CA GLN A 11 -1.07 1.16 2.51
C GLN A 11 -1.60 -0.24 2.28
N VAL A 12 -0.84 -1.24 2.71
CA VAL A 12 -1.17 -2.65 2.53
C VAL A 12 -1.06 -3.36 3.87
N THR A 13 -2.05 -4.17 4.21
CA THR A 13 -2.04 -5.04 5.38
C THR A 13 -1.58 -6.42 4.95
N LEU A 14 -0.40 -6.84 5.42
CA LEU A 14 0.19 -8.15 5.13
C LEU A 14 0.03 -9.07 6.33
N ILE A 15 -0.45 -10.29 6.12
CA ILE A 15 -0.48 -11.34 7.14
C ILE A 15 0.50 -12.43 6.74
N ASP A 16 1.45 -12.72 7.62
CA ASP A 16 2.40 -13.81 7.46
C ASP A 16 2.54 -14.59 8.77
N GLY A 17 3.36 -15.65 8.77
CA GLY A 17 3.55 -16.50 9.95
C GLY A 17 4.18 -15.77 11.14
N ASP A 18 4.94 -14.70 10.90
CA ASP A 18 5.60 -13.89 11.92
C ASP A 18 4.69 -12.76 12.44
N HIS A 19 3.71 -12.33 11.63
CA HIS A 19 2.78 -11.25 11.89
C HIS A 19 1.32 -11.74 11.70
N PRO A 20 0.83 -12.62 12.58
CA PRO A 20 -0.52 -13.19 12.46
C PRO A 20 -1.64 -12.15 12.67
N GLU A 21 -1.35 -11.04 13.37
CA GLU A 21 -2.29 -9.93 13.57
C GLU A 21 -2.30 -8.93 12.40
N GLY A 22 -1.43 -9.12 11.41
CA GLY A 22 -1.27 -8.23 10.27
C GLY A 22 -0.25 -7.12 10.50
N LEU A 23 0.52 -6.81 9.47
CA LEU A 23 1.53 -5.76 9.44
C LEU A 23 1.16 -4.72 8.37
N ASN A 24 0.93 -3.49 8.80
CA ASN A 24 0.71 -2.37 7.89
C ASN A 24 2.03 -1.91 7.26
N ARG A 25 2.11 -1.99 5.93
CA ARG A 25 3.23 -1.47 5.13
C ARG A 25 2.74 -0.34 4.25
N VAL A 26 3.51 0.74 4.18
CA VAL A 26 3.19 1.91 3.36
C VAL A 26 4.19 1.99 2.21
N PHE A 27 3.68 2.05 0.99
CA PHE A 27 4.46 2.21 -0.23
C PHE A 27 4.21 3.59 -0.84
N ASN A 28 5.27 4.17 -1.41
CA ASN A 28 5.13 5.37 -2.22
C ASN A 28 4.43 5.02 -3.52
N ASN A 29 3.28 5.64 -3.77
CA ASN A 29 2.61 5.49 -5.05
C ASN A 29 3.09 6.60 -5.99
N LEU A 30 3.70 6.19 -7.11
CA LEU A 30 4.16 7.10 -8.16
C LEU A 30 3.06 7.37 -9.21
N VAL A 31 1.97 6.60 -9.18
CA VAL A 31 0.81 6.74 -10.05
C VAL A 31 -0.21 7.63 -9.34
N ALA A 32 -0.59 8.76 -9.94
CA ALA A 32 -1.49 9.71 -9.29
C ALA A 32 -2.85 9.08 -8.90
N GLN A 33 -3.39 8.22 -9.77
CA GLN A 33 -4.63 7.47 -9.57
C GLN A 33 -4.49 6.09 -10.24
N PRO A 34 -3.99 5.07 -9.51
CA PRO A 34 -3.90 3.73 -10.07
C PRO A 34 -5.30 3.13 -10.22
N SER A 35 -5.51 2.34 -11.26
CA SER A 35 -6.75 1.58 -11.43
C SER A 35 -6.82 0.42 -10.44
N ASP A 36 -8.03 -0.09 -10.21
CA ASP A 36 -8.25 -1.26 -9.34
C ASP A 36 -7.44 -2.49 -9.82
N GLU A 37 -7.31 -2.66 -11.14
CA GLU A 37 -6.48 -3.72 -11.74
C GLU A 37 -4.99 -3.56 -11.42
N GLN A 38 -4.48 -2.33 -11.37
CA GLN A 38 -3.10 -2.05 -10.98
C GLN A 38 -2.87 -2.33 -9.49
N ILE A 39 -3.84 -1.97 -8.64
CA ILE A 39 -3.80 -2.27 -7.21
C ILE A 39 -3.82 -3.79 -7.00
N ALA A 40 -4.74 -4.51 -7.65
CA ALA A 40 -4.85 -5.97 -7.56
C ALA A 40 -3.59 -6.69 -8.08
N SER A 41 -3.00 -6.19 -9.18
CA SER A 41 -1.73 -6.71 -9.70
C SER A 41 -0.60 -6.51 -8.70
N PHE A 42 -0.54 -5.34 -8.06
CA PHE A 42 0.45 -5.05 -7.03
C PHE A 42 0.28 -5.95 -5.80
N GLN A 43 -0.95 -6.18 -5.34
CA GLN A 43 -1.24 -7.11 -4.24
C GLN A 43 -0.72 -8.51 -4.56
N THR A 44 -1.06 -9.04 -5.75
CA THR A 44 -0.61 -10.37 -6.21
C THR A 44 0.92 -10.49 -6.22
N ILE A 45 1.61 -9.46 -6.71
CA ILE A 45 3.08 -9.43 -6.74
C ILE A 45 3.65 -9.39 -5.32
N LEU A 46 3.07 -8.58 -4.44
CA LEU A 46 3.50 -8.50 -3.05
C LEU A 46 3.34 -9.82 -2.30
N GLU A 47 2.23 -10.54 -2.48
CA GLU A 47 2.02 -11.86 -1.88
C GLU A 47 3.12 -12.84 -2.28
N GLY A 48 3.46 -12.87 -3.58
CA GLY A 48 4.53 -13.72 -4.11
C GLY A 48 5.92 -13.38 -3.59
N LEU A 49 6.18 -12.11 -3.25
CA LEU A 49 7.48 -11.66 -2.72
C LEU A 49 7.59 -11.78 -1.20
N ALA A 50 6.51 -11.49 -0.48
CA ALA A 50 6.49 -11.45 0.98
C ALA A 50 6.30 -12.84 1.61
N GLY A 51 5.80 -13.82 0.85
CA GLY A 51 5.48 -15.14 1.39
C GLY A 51 4.29 -15.13 2.37
N GLY A 52 3.45 -14.09 2.28
CA GLY A 52 2.26 -13.87 3.10
C GLY A 52 1.07 -13.47 2.24
N THR A 53 -0.10 -13.35 2.86
CA THR A 53 -1.35 -12.95 2.21
C THR A 53 -1.58 -11.45 2.39
N VAL A 54 -1.98 -10.76 1.33
CA VAL A 54 -2.39 -9.36 1.39
C VAL A 54 -3.88 -9.33 1.71
N GLN A 55 -4.23 -8.74 2.86
CA GLN A 55 -5.62 -8.70 3.32
C GLN A 55 -6.37 -7.49 2.73
N GLU A 56 -5.71 -6.34 2.67
CA GLU A 56 -6.28 -5.09 2.17
C GLU A 56 -5.20 -4.20 1.56
N ALA A 57 -5.54 -3.43 0.53
CA ALA A 57 -4.70 -2.36 0.01
C ALA A 57 -5.54 -1.09 -0.22
N THR A 58 -5.15 0.00 0.44
CA THR A 58 -5.91 1.25 0.47
C THR A 58 -5.04 2.41 0.02
N LEU A 59 -5.55 3.22 -0.91
CA LEU A 59 -4.91 4.47 -1.29
C LEU A 59 -5.08 5.49 -0.17
N THR A 60 -3.97 5.99 0.33
CA THR A 60 -3.93 7.02 1.38
C THR A 60 -3.01 8.17 0.96
N THR A 61 -2.83 9.17 1.82
CA THR A 61 -1.90 10.26 1.58
C THR A 61 -0.95 10.40 2.75
N ALA A 62 0.24 10.96 2.49
CA ALA A 62 1.20 11.26 3.55
C ALA A 62 0.58 12.09 4.70
N THR A 63 -0.35 13.00 4.39
CA THR A 63 -1.03 13.84 5.38
C THR A 63 -2.01 13.05 6.24
N THR A 64 -2.68 12.03 5.67
CA THR A 64 -3.59 11.16 6.43
C THR A 64 -2.81 10.32 7.44
N LEU A 65 -1.67 9.76 7.01
CA LEU A 65 -0.82 8.91 7.85
C LEU A 65 -0.17 9.62 9.04
N THR A 66 0.06 10.93 8.96
CA THR A 66 0.67 11.71 10.06
C THR A 66 -0.35 12.19 11.10
N ASN A 67 -1.64 12.02 10.83
CA ASN A 67 -2.73 12.52 11.66
C ASN A 67 -3.52 11.38 12.35
N GLU A 68 -3.03 10.13 12.25
CA GLU A 68 -3.53 8.94 12.97
C GLU A 68 -2.70 8.67 14.23
#